data_AF-A0A436W1K5-F1
#
_entry.id   AF-A0A436W1K5-F1
#
_cell.length_a   1.000
_cell.length_b   1.000
_cell.length_c   1.000
_cell.angle_alpha   90.00
_cell.angle_beta   90.00
_cell.angle_gamma   90.00
#
_symmetry.space_group_name_H-M   'P 1'
#
loop_
_entity.id
_entity.type
_entity.pdbx_description
1 polymer ?
#
loop_
_entity_poly.entity_id
_entity_poly.type
_entity_poly.pdbx_seq_one_letter_code
_entity_poly.pdbx_strand_id
1 'polypeptide(L)' 'LDQVAEALQCRAGVDQVAPFGATLHVVGSDKQALKAALADVEKQHKGVTVTPGETSLEDVFIQFMAGSKDNMG' A
#
# COMPACT_ATOMS: atom_id res chain seq x y z
N LEU A 1 -15.66 4.01 -2.72
CA LEU A 1 -14.23 3.67 -2.95
C LEU A 1 -14.07 2.40 -3.77
N ASP A 2 -15.14 1.64 -3.98
CA ASP A 2 -15.11 0.33 -4.65
C ASP A 2 -14.58 0.42 -6.08
N GLN A 3 -15.05 1.41 -6.87
CA GLN A 3 -14.52 1.66 -8.22
C GLN A 3 -13.02 1.99 -8.24
N VAL A 4 -12.52 2.67 -7.20
CA VAL A 4 -11.09 3.01 -7.08
C VAL A 4 -10.28 1.77 -6.71
N ALA A 5 -10.80 0.93 -5.82
CA ALA A 5 -10.18 -0.32 -5.43
C ALA A 5 -10.06 -1.28 -6.62
N GLU A 6 -11.15 -1.42 -7.40
CA GLU A 6 -11.19 -2.28 -8.59
C GLU A 6 -10.22 -1.77 -9.68
N ALA A 7 -10.13 -0.44 -9.87
CA ALA A 7 -9.16 0.16 -10.79
C ALA A 7 -7.69 -0.04 -10.37
N LEU A 8 -7.42 -0.18 -9.07
CA LEU A 8 -6.08 -0.41 -8.54
C LEU A 8 -5.66 -1.88 -8.61
N GLN A 9 -6.58 -2.82 -8.36
CA GLN A 9 -6.29 -4.27 -8.36
C GLN A 9 -5.74 -4.79 -9.70
N CYS A 10 -6.02 -4.11 -10.80
CA CYS A 10 -5.55 -4.49 -12.14
C CYS A 10 -4.32 -3.70 -12.64
N ARG A 11 -3.72 -2.84 -11.81
CA ARG A 11 -2.61 -1.97 -12.22
C ARG A 11 -1.24 -2.60 -11.94
N ALA A 12 -0.32 -2.41 -12.88
CA ALA A 12 1.07 -2.79 -12.70
C ALA A 12 1.69 -2.06 -11.51
N GLY A 13 2.40 -2.79 -10.65
CA GLY A 13 3.02 -2.26 -9.43
C GLY A 13 2.10 -2.23 -8.20
N VAL A 14 0.84 -2.67 -8.31
CA VAL A 14 -0.05 -2.89 -7.17
C VAL A 14 -0.10 -4.39 -6.88
N ASP A 15 0.35 -4.79 -5.70
CA ASP A 15 0.32 -6.19 -5.24
C ASP A 15 -0.91 -6.46 -4.36
N GLN A 16 -1.33 -5.47 -3.59
CA GLN A 16 -2.47 -5.60 -2.68
C GLN A 16 -3.24 -4.28 -2.55
N VAL A 17 -4.57 -4.40 -2.49
CA VAL A 17 -5.49 -3.30 -2.17
C VAL A 17 -6.41 -3.79 -1.05
N ALA A 18 -6.40 -3.09 0.09
CA ALA A 18 -7.23 -3.42 1.25
C ALA A 18 -8.04 -2.19 1.69
N PRO A 19 -9.38 -2.28 1.80
CA PRO A 19 -10.19 -1.20 2.34
C PRO A 19 -10.02 -1.08 3.85
N PHE A 20 -9.91 0.16 4.35
CA PHE A 20 -9.85 0.50 5.77
C PHE A 20 -10.74 1.71 6.06
N GLY A 21 -11.99 1.48 6.44
CA GLY A 21 -12.97 2.56 6.63
C GLY A 21 -13.17 3.39 5.36
N ALA A 22 -12.74 4.65 5.37
CA ALA A 22 -12.82 5.56 4.23
C ALA A 22 -11.49 5.70 3.46
N THR A 23 -10.54 4.78 3.66
CA THR A 23 -9.26 4.76 2.95
C THR A 23 -9.02 3.42 2.27
N LEU A 24 -8.10 3.40 1.30
CA LEU A 24 -7.55 2.18 0.71
C LEU A 24 -6.07 2.10 1.06
N HIS A 25 -5.66 0.98 1.65
CA HIS A 25 -4.25 0.64 1.83
C HIS A 25 -3.77 -0.09 0.58
N VAL A 26 -2.76 0.47 -0.08
CA VAL A 26 -2.24 -0.06 -1.34
C VAL A 26 -0.77 -0.38 -1.16
N VAL A 27 -0.38 -1.61 -1.47
CA VAL A 27 0.98 -2.11 -1.28
C VAL A 27 1.51 -2.61 -2.62
N GLY A 28 2.81 -2.42 -2.86
CA GLY A 28 3.48 -2.82 -4.09
C GLY A 28 4.98 -2.97 -3.89
N SER A 29 5.55 -4.03 -4.44
CA SER A 29 6.96 -4.42 -4.30
C SER A 29 7.89 -3.55 -5.15
N ASP A 30 7.38 -2.99 -6.25
CA ASP A 30 8.08 -1.99 -7.06
C ASP A 30 7.57 -0.59 -6.73
N LYS A 31 8.40 0.19 -6.03
CA LYS A 31 8.09 1.56 -5.62
C LYS A 31 7.79 2.49 -6.79
N GLN A 32 8.49 2.35 -7.93
CA GLN A 32 8.30 3.23 -9.07
C GLN A 32 7.00 2.89 -9.79
N ALA A 33 6.73 1.61 -10.01
CA ALA A 33 5.49 1.15 -10.63
C ALA A 33 4.27 1.49 -9.75
N LEU A 34 4.35 1.26 -8.44
CA LEU A 34 3.29 1.62 -7.48
C LEU A 34 3.01 3.13 -7.52
N LYS A 35 4.05 3.97 -7.49
CA LYS A 35 3.89 5.42 -7.52
C LYS A 35 3.22 5.89 -8.81
N ALA A 36 3.58 5.29 -9.95
CA ALA A 36 2.95 5.59 -11.24
C ALA A 36 1.46 5.19 -11.24
N ALA A 37 1.14 3.98 -10.78
CA ALA A 37 -0.24 3.50 -10.67
C ALA A 37 -1.11 4.40 -9.79
N LEU A 38 -0.59 4.80 -8.63
CA LEU A 38 -1.31 5.68 -7.69
C LEU A 38 -1.50 7.10 -8.25
N ALA A 39 -0.47 7.66 -8.89
CA ALA A 39 -0.56 9.00 -9.49
C ALA A 39 -1.60 9.09 -10.61
N ASP A 40 -1.75 8.04 -11.40
CA ASP A 40 -2.81 7.98 -12.42
C ASP A 40 -4.20 7.87 -11.82
N VAL A 41 -4.36 7.10 -10.74
CA VAL A 41 -5.65 6.96 -10.04
C VAL A 41 -6.09 8.28 -9.44
N GLU A 42 -5.16 9.01 -8.81
CA GLU A 42 -5.42 10.36 -8.27
C GLU A 42 -5.90 11.33 -9.36
N LYS A 43 -5.32 11.27 -10.57
CA LYS A 43 -5.75 12.09 -11.71
C LYS A 43 -7.11 11.71 -12.27
N GLN A 44 -7.43 10.41 -12.28
CA GLN A 44 -8.66 9.88 -12.90
C GLN A 44 -9.87 10.04 -11.99
N HIS A 45 -9.69 10.01 -10.67
CA HIS A 45 -10.78 10.05 -9.70
C HIS A 45 -10.75 11.36 -8.89
N LYS A 46 -11.57 12.34 -9.31
CA LYS A 46 -11.74 13.59 -8.55
C LYS A 46 -12.21 13.29 -7.12
N GLY A 47 -11.49 13.79 -6.13
CA GLY A 47 -11.79 13.60 -4.71
C GLY A 47 -11.05 12.42 -4.05
N VAL A 48 -10.18 11.71 -4.79
CA VAL A 48 -9.20 10.79 -4.23
C VAL A 48 -7.90 11.56 -3.99
N THR A 49 -7.31 11.38 -2.81
CA THR A 49 -5.98 11.87 -2.48
C THR A 49 -5.12 10.69 -2.10
N VAL A 50 -3.92 10.60 -2.68
CA VAL A 50 -2.94 9.58 -2.36
C VAL A 50 -1.91 10.17 -1.40
N THR A 51 -1.77 9.55 -0.23
CA THR A 51 -0.71 9.86 0.71
C THR A 51 0.22 8.66 0.82
N PRO A 52 1.55 8.86 0.87
CA PRO A 52 2.46 7.77 1.22
C PRO A 52 2.05 7.18 2.56
N GLY A 53 1.94 5.86 2.65
CA GLY A 53 1.85 5.19 3.95
C GLY A 53 3.12 5.48 4.74
N GLU A 54 2.99 5.95 5.97
CA GLU A 54 4.12 6.01 6.89
C GLU A 54 4.43 4.59 7.35
N THR A 55 5.69 4.17 7.24
CA THR A 55 6.16 2.98 7.93
C THR A 55 5.95 3.23 9.42
N SER A 56 4.96 2.57 10.00
CA SER A 56 4.65 2.77 11.41
C SER A 56 5.70 2.08 12.27
N LEU A 57 5.89 2.52 13.51
CA LEU A 57 6.73 1.80 14.47
C LEU A 57 6.29 0.33 14.61
N GLU A 58 5.00 0.05 14.39
CA GLU A 58 4.44 -1.29 14.34
C GLU A 58 4.99 -2.12 13.17
N ASP A 59 5.07 -1.56 11.95
CA ASP A 59 5.67 -2.24 10.79
C ASP A 59 7.16 -2.54 11.03
N VAL A 60 7.89 -1.58 11.61
CA VAL A 60 9.29 -1.79 12.00
C VAL A 60 9.39 -2.88 13.06
N PHE A 61 8.49 -2.90 14.04
CA PHE A 61 8.47 -3.91 15.10
C PHE A 61 8.16 -5.31 14.54
N ILE A 62 7.18 -5.43 13.64
CA ILE A 62 6.83 -6.68 12.95
C ILE A 62 8.01 -7.17 12.10
N GLN A 63 8.65 -6.28 11.35
CA GLN A 63 9.82 -6.64 10.54
C GLN A 63 11.02 -7.03 11.40
N PHE A 64 11.22 -6.36 12.54
CA PHE A 64 12.29 -6.66 13.50
C PHE A 64 12.07 -8.01 14.20
N MET A 65 10.82 -8.32 14.58
CA MET A 65 10.46 -9.62 15.15
C MET A 65 10.53 -10.74 14.12
N ALA A 66 10.07 -10.51 12.89
CA ALA A 66 10.14 -11.51 11.81
C ALA A 66 11.58 -11.81 11.35
N GLY A 67 12.48 -10.82 11.47
CA GLY A 67 13.92 -10.99 11.20
C GLY A 67 14.73 -11.53 12.39
N SER A 68 14.19 -11.45 13.61
CA SER A 68 14.82 -11.99 14.81
C SER A 68 14.60 -13.50 14.87
N LYS A 69 15.50 -14.24 14.24
CA LYS A 69 15.63 -15.69 14.45
C LYS A 69 15.91 -15.90 15.94
N ASP A 70 15.05 -16.68 16.58
CA ASP A 70 15.13 -17.06 18.00
C ASP A 70 16.58 -17.39 18.39
N ASN A 71 17.18 -16.57 19.25
CA ASN A 71 18.52 -16.78 19.81
C ASN A 71 18.43 -17.11 21.31
N MET A 72 17.26 -17.54 21.80
CA MET A 72 17.11 -18.16 23.11
C MET A 72 17.54 -19.62 22.98
N GLY A 73 18.87 -19.82 23.01
CA GLY A 73 19.46 -21.11 23.36
C GLY A 73 19.29 -21.45 24.84
#